data_AF-A0A379T3Y1-F1
#
_entry.id   AF-A0A379T3Y1-F1
#
_cell.length_a   1.000
_cell.length_b   1.000
_cell.length_c   1.000
_cell.angle_alpha   90.00
_cell.angle_beta   90.00
_cell.angle_gamma   90.00
#
_symmetry.space_group_name_H-M   'P 1'
#
loop_
_entity.id
_entity.type
_entity.pdbx_description
1 polymer ?
#
loop_
_entity_poly.entity_id
_entity_poly.type
_entity_poly.pdbx_seq_one_letter_code
_entity_poly.pdbx_strand_id
1 'polypeptide(L)'
;MRGIDGMSLALFTEMTPPPNTAGGGLANALAGSGLLILWATVLGTPLGIMAGIYLAEYGRKSWLAEIIRFINDILLSAPSIVVGLFVYTIVVAQMQHFSGWAGVIALALLQVPIVIRTTENMFETGAG
;
A
#
# COMPACT_ATOMS: atom_id res chain seq x y z
N MET A 1 -33.96 -8.54 9.11
CA MET A 1 -33.16 -7.61 8.29
C MET A 1 -32.48 -6.56 9.19
N ARG A 2 -31.67 -6.99 10.19
CA ARG A 2 -31.03 -6.09 11.18
C ARG A 2 -29.69 -5.48 10.73
N GLY A 3 -29.25 -5.78 9.51
CA GLY A 3 -28.01 -5.23 8.95
C GLY A 3 -28.16 -3.83 8.36
N ILE A 4 -29.36 -3.49 7.86
CA ILE A 4 -29.64 -2.17 7.27
C ILE A 4 -29.82 -1.12 8.37
N ASP A 5 -30.40 -1.50 9.51
CA ASP A 5 -30.55 -0.62 10.69
C ASP A 5 -29.19 -0.16 11.27
N GLY A 6 -28.10 -0.89 10.99
CA GLY A 6 -26.74 -0.51 11.36
C GLY A 6 -26.05 0.42 10.36
N MET A 7 -26.52 0.47 9.11
CA MET A 7 -26.04 1.40 8.06
C MET A 7 -26.69 2.78 8.24
N SER A 8 -26.58 3.34 9.43
CA SER A 8 -26.97 4.73 9.67
C SER A 8 -25.90 5.66 9.15
N LEU A 9 -26.29 6.85 8.68
CA LEU A 9 -25.34 7.88 8.27
C LEU A 9 -24.38 8.27 9.41
N ALA A 10 -24.85 8.15 10.65
CA ALA A 10 -24.07 8.31 11.87
C ALA A 10 -22.86 7.35 11.94
N LEU A 11 -22.94 6.14 11.38
CA LEU A 11 -21.80 5.21 11.34
C LEU A 11 -20.62 5.78 10.55
N PHE A 12 -20.88 6.58 9.51
CA PHE A 12 -19.83 7.17 8.67
C PHE A 12 -19.38 8.55 9.14
N THR A 13 -20.25 9.31 9.81
CA THR A 13 -19.97 10.69 10.22
C THR A 13 -19.54 10.83 11.67
N GLU A 14 -19.94 9.92 12.55
CA GLU A 14 -19.55 9.98 13.97
C GLU A 14 -18.15 9.44 14.20
N MET A 15 -17.48 10.00 15.20
CA MET A 15 -16.17 9.52 15.63
C MET A 15 -16.28 8.21 16.40
N THR A 16 -15.26 7.35 16.27
CA THR A 16 -15.15 6.15 17.09
C THR A 16 -14.94 6.56 18.55
N PRO A 17 -15.81 6.15 19.47
CA PRO A 17 -15.69 6.54 20.85
C PRO A 17 -14.60 5.70 21.54
N PRO A 18 -14.20 6.07 22.77
CA PRO A 18 -13.24 5.31 23.55
C PRO A 18 -13.64 3.82 23.74
N PRO A 19 -12.70 2.93 24.08
CA PRO A 19 -13.03 1.55 24.41
C PRO A 19 -14.10 1.47 25.51
N ASN A 20 -15.01 0.49 25.42
CA ASN A 20 -16.13 0.23 26.35
C ASN A 20 -17.29 1.26 26.38
N THR A 21 -17.43 2.16 25.40
CA THR A 21 -18.65 2.96 25.23
C THR A 21 -19.53 2.42 24.11
N ALA A 22 -20.85 2.40 24.35
CA ALA A 22 -21.84 1.99 23.35
C ALA A 22 -22.17 3.18 22.42
N GLY A 23 -22.22 2.92 21.12
CA GLY A 23 -22.54 3.92 20.08
C GLY A 23 -21.31 4.42 19.30
N GLY A 24 -21.50 5.48 18.51
CA GLY A 24 -20.45 6.14 17.71
C GLY A 24 -20.24 5.55 16.30
N GLY A 25 -19.26 6.09 15.58
CA GLY A 25 -19.02 5.79 14.16
C GLY A 25 -17.57 5.47 13.81
N LEU A 26 -17.25 5.47 12.52
CA LEU A 26 -15.96 5.11 11.94
C LEU A 26 -15.26 6.29 11.26
N ALA A 27 -15.76 7.52 11.43
CA ALA A 27 -15.33 8.68 10.66
C ALA A 27 -13.81 8.93 10.75
N ASN A 28 -13.23 8.85 11.95
CA ASN A 28 -11.80 9.02 12.18
C ASN A 28 -10.95 7.85 11.63
N ALA A 29 -11.45 6.62 11.67
CA ALA A 29 -10.77 5.46 11.07
C ALA A 29 -10.76 5.55 9.53
N LEU A 30 -11.86 6.00 8.93
CA LEU A 30 -11.96 6.24 7.49
C LEU A 30 -11.09 7.43 7.05
N ALA A 31 -11.13 8.54 7.77
CA ALA A 31 -10.28 9.69 7.49
C ALA A 31 -8.79 9.35 7.65
N GLY A 32 -8.41 8.65 8.72
CA GLY A 32 -7.04 8.21 8.98
C GLY A 32 -6.52 7.24 7.91
N SER A 33 -7.29 6.22 7.57
CA SER A 33 -6.93 5.28 6.49
C SER A 33 -6.86 5.97 5.13
N GLY A 34 -7.81 6.85 4.81
CA GLY A 34 -7.79 7.66 3.60
C GLY A 34 -6.54 8.54 3.50
N LEU A 35 -6.14 9.19 4.59
CA LEU A 35 -4.92 10.02 4.61
C LEU A 35 -3.65 9.19 4.41
N LEU A 36 -3.57 8.03 5.06
CA LEU A 36 -2.44 7.10 4.91
C LEU A 36 -2.33 6.61 3.46
N ILE A 37 -3.45 6.18 2.87
CA ILE A 37 -3.52 5.71 1.49
C ILE A 37 -3.16 6.84 0.52
N LEU A 38 -3.68 8.05 0.74
CA LEU A 38 -3.41 9.21 -0.12
C LEU A 38 -1.91 9.49 -0.19
N TRP A 39 -1.25 9.64 0.96
CA TRP A 39 0.18 9.93 1.00
C TRP A 39 1.04 8.77 0.51
N ALA A 40 0.67 7.53 0.82
CA ALA A 40 1.36 6.36 0.30
C ALA A 40 1.26 6.30 -1.23
N THR A 41 0.09 6.61 -1.79
CA THR A 41 -0.15 6.66 -3.24
C THR A 41 0.66 7.77 -3.90
N VAL A 42 0.63 8.99 -3.34
CA VAL A 42 1.36 10.15 -3.88
C VAL A 42 2.86 9.90 -3.95
N LEU A 43 3.44 9.17 -3.00
CA LEU A 43 4.86 8.88 -2.97
C LEU A 43 5.22 7.59 -3.72
N GLY A 44 4.54 6.49 -3.43
CA GLY A 44 4.88 5.16 -3.93
C GLY A 44 4.46 4.92 -5.38
N THR A 45 3.33 5.48 -5.82
CA THR A 45 2.80 5.20 -7.17
C THR A 45 3.69 5.80 -8.26
N PRO A 46 4.11 7.08 -8.19
CA PRO A 46 5.04 7.62 -9.18
C PRO A 46 6.36 6.86 -9.24
N LEU A 47 6.92 6.47 -8.07
CA LEU A 47 8.15 5.67 -8.01
C LEU A 47 7.97 4.31 -8.69
N GLY A 48 6.87 3.61 -8.42
CA GLY A 48 6.58 2.33 -9.05
C GLY A 48 6.36 2.44 -10.55
N ILE A 49 5.66 3.48 -11.02
CA ILE A 49 5.44 3.72 -12.45
C ILE A 49 6.78 3.98 -13.15
N MET A 50 7.62 4.87 -12.62
CA MET A 50 8.92 5.18 -13.24
C MET A 50 9.82 3.93 -13.33
N ALA A 51 9.88 3.13 -12.27
CA ALA A 51 10.64 1.89 -12.29
C ALA A 51 10.03 0.85 -13.25
N GLY A 52 8.70 0.72 -13.31
CA GLY A 52 8.02 -0.18 -14.25
C GLY A 52 8.23 0.21 -15.71
N ILE A 53 8.18 1.50 -16.05
CA ILE A 53 8.51 2.01 -17.40
C ILE A 53 9.96 1.67 -17.74
N TYR A 54 10.90 1.94 -16.82
CA TYR A 54 12.31 1.65 -17.03
C TYR A 54 12.54 0.15 -17.32
N LEU A 55 11.89 -0.74 -16.58
CA LEU A 55 12.00 -2.18 -16.80
C LEU A 55 11.38 -2.61 -18.13
N ALA A 56 10.21 -2.07 -18.51
CA ALA A 56 9.58 -2.40 -19.78
C ALA A 56 10.44 -2.00 -21.00
N GLU A 57 11.10 -0.85 -20.92
CA GLU A 57 11.87 -0.32 -22.05
C GLU A 57 13.31 -0.86 -22.11
N TYR A 58 13.98 -0.97 -20.97
CA TYR A 58 15.40 -1.36 -20.89
C TYR A 58 15.63 -2.79 -20.39
N GLY A 59 14.58 -3.52 -20.01
CA GLY A 59 14.66 -4.82 -19.35
C GLY A 59 15.37 -5.91 -20.14
N ARG A 60 15.32 -5.85 -21.47
CA ARG A 60 15.94 -6.87 -22.35
C ARG A 60 17.48 -6.86 -22.38
N LYS A 61 18.15 -5.81 -21.87
CA LYS A 61 19.62 -5.65 -21.99
C LYS A 61 20.33 -5.24 -20.69
N SER A 62 19.61 -5.15 -19.58
CA SER A 62 20.15 -4.61 -18.32
C SER A 62 20.18 -5.67 -17.22
N TRP A 63 21.37 -6.02 -16.73
CA TRP A 63 21.55 -6.89 -15.56
C TRP A 63 20.82 -6.35 -14.31
N LEU A 64 20.70 -5.01 -14.20
CA LEU A 64 19.96 -4.34 -13.14
C LEU A 64 18.46 -4.65 -13.24
N ALA A 65 17.91 -4.73 -14.44
CA ALA A 65 16.50 -5.07 -14.63
C ALA A 65 16.19 -6.51 -14.22
N GLU A 66 17.09 -7.45 -14.51
CA GLU A 66 16.96 -8.84 -14.08
C GLU A 66 16.95 -8.96 -12.54
N ILE A 67 17.83 -8.21 -11.84
CA ILE A 67 17.83 -8.16 -10.38
C ILE A 67 16.54 -7.58 -9.83
N ILE A 68 16.06 -6.45 -10.38
CA ILE A 68 14.83 -5.82 -9.90
C ILE A 68 13.63 -6.76 -10.11
N ARG A 69 13.53 -7.43 -11.26
CA ARG A 69 12.49 -8.44 -11.53
C ARG A 69 12.56 -9.60 -10.55
N PHE A 70 13.75 -10.14 -10.29
CA PHE A 70 13.94 -11.23 -9.33
C PHE A 70 13.49 -10.83 -7.91
N ILE A 71 13.88 -9.64 -7.45
CA ILE A 71 13.44 -9.12 -6.15
C ILE A 71 11.91 -8.95 -6.13
N ASN A 72 11.33 -8.35 -7.17
CA ASN A 72 9.89 -8.17 -7.27
C ASN A 72 9.15 -9.51 -7.29
N ASP A 73 9.64 -10.51 -8.00
CA ASP A 73 9.05 -11.84 -8.05
C ASP A 73 9.11 -12.53 -6.69
N ILE A 74 10.20 -12.40 -5.93
CA ILE A 74 10.27 -12.89 -4.54
C ILE A 74 9.24 -12.18 -3.67
N LEU A 75 9.21 -10.84 -3.72
CA LEU A 75 8.31 -10.03 -2.90
C LEU A 75 6.84 -10.33 -3.21
N LEU A 76 6.51 -10.61 -4.48
CA LEU A 76 5.14 -10.90 -4.91
C LEU A 76 4.76 -12.38 -4.78
N SER A 77 5.74 -13.29 -4.68
CA SER A 77 5.50 -14.71 -4.43
C SER A 77 5.27 -15.02 -2.96
N ALA A 78 5.78 -14.17 -2.05
CA ALA A 78 5.54 -14.32 -0.62
C ALA A 78 4.08 -13.99 -0.27
N PRO A 79 3.48 -14.66 0.74
CA PRO A 79 2.17 -14.27 1.26
C PRO A 79 2.17 -12.81 1.71
N SER A 80 1.07 -12.09 1.47
CA SER A 80 0.97 -10.64 1.76
C SER A 80 1.27 -10.28 3.22
N ILE A 81 0.94 -11.17 4.17
CA ILE A 81 1.26 -11.01 5.60
C ILE A 81 2.78 -11.01 5.84
N VAL A 82 3.54 -11.85 5.13
CA VAL A 82 5.00 -11.93 5.28
C VAL A 82 5.66 -10.65 4.78
N VAL A 83 5.21 -10.15 3.63
CA VAL A 83 5.69 -8.87 3.09
C VAL A 83 5.35 -7.72 4.04
N GLY A 84 4.12 -7.72 4.60
CA GLY A 84 3.70 -6.76 5.61
C GLY A 84 4.59 -6.78 6.87
N LEU A 85 4.91 -7.96 7.37
CA LEU A 85 5.78 -8.11 8.55
C LEU A 85 7.22 -7.66 8.26
N PHE A 86 7.75 -7.94 7.08
CA PHE A 86 9.07 -7.47 6.65
C PHE A 86 9.16 -5.94 6.60
N VAL A 87 8.15 -5.29 6.02
CA VAL A 87 8.11 -3.82 5.98
C VAL A 87 7.93 -3.25 7.39
N TYR A 88 7.10 -3.88 8.23
CA TYR A 88 6.93 -3.50 9.63
C TYR A 88 8.26 -3.53 10.40
N THR A 89 9.07 -4.59 10.26
CA THR A 89 10.33 -4.72 11.01
C THR A 89 11.40 -3.72 10.57
N ILE A 90 11.45 -3.38 9.28
CA ILE A 90 12.44 -2.44 8.73
C ILE A 90 12.06 -0.98 8.99
N VAL A 91 10.77 -0.64 8.89
CA VAL A 91 10.32 0.75 8.96
C VAL A 91 9.69 1.08 10.31
N VAL A 92 8.65 0.34 10.68
CA VAL A 92 7.79 0.73 11.81
C VAL A 92 8.47 0.41 13.14
N ALA A 93 9.09 -0.76 13.28
CA ALA A 93 9.76 -1.16 14.51
C ALA A 93 10.96 -0.25 14.84
N GLN A 94 11.63 0.32 13.83
CA GLN A 94 12.77 1.21 14.02
C GLN A 94 12.37 2.61 14.50
N MET A 95 11.14 3.06 14.25
CA MET A 95 10.71 4.42 14.60
C MET A 95 10.39 4.63 16.08
N GLN A 96 10.29 3.57 16.89
CA GLN A 96 10.13 3.54 18.37
C GLN A 96 8.95 4.36 18.97
N HIS A 97 8.25 5.16 18.17
CA HIS A 97 7.06 5.92 18.50
C HIS A 97 5.97 5.68 17.45
N PHE A 98 4.71 5.77 17.87
CA PHE A 98 3.58 5.72 16.94
C PHE A 98 3.61 6.95 16.04
N SER A 99 3.94 6.76 14.77
CA SER A 99 4.04 7.83 13.77
C SER A 99 3.20 7.49 12.56
N GLY A 100 2.27 8.38 12.19
CA GLY A 100 1.48 8.25 10.96
C GLY A 100 2.36 8.17 9.71
N TRP A 101 3.53 8.83 9.73
CA TRP A 101 4.52 8.76 8.66
C TRP A 101 5.14 7.36 8.51
N ALA A 102 5.27 6.61 9.60
CA ALA A 102 5.72 5.21 9.53
C ALA A 102 4.73 4.37 8.73
N GLY A 103 3.42 4.59 8.96
CA GLY A 103 2.34 3.95 8.20
C GLY A 103 2.35 4.34 6.72
N VAL A 104 2.56 5.62 6.41
CA VAL A 104 2.68 6.11 5.02
C VAL A 104 3.85 5.43 4.29
N ILE A 105 5.03 5.42 4.90
CA ILE A 105 6.23 4.83 4.29
C ILE A 105 6.05 3.32 4.14
N ALA A 106 5.49 2.64 5.14
CA ALA A 106 5.22 1.21 5.06
C ALA A 106 4.26 0.86 3.91
N LEU A 107 3.13 1.58 3.81
CA LEU A 107 2.18 1.38 2.72
C LEU A 107 2.80 1.69 1.35
N ALA A 108 3.60 2.76 1.25
CA ALA A 108 4.30 3.12 0.03
C ALA A 108 5.25 1.99 -0.43
N LEU A 109 6.03 1.40 0.49
CA LEU A 109 6.92 0.28 0.15
C LEU A 109 6.16 -1.00 -0.24
N LEU A 110 5.02 -1.27 0.37
CA LEU A 110 4.19 -2.43 0.03
C LEU A 110 3.57 -2.31 -1.36
N GLN A 111 3.13 -1.12 -1.75
CA GLN A 111 2.49 -0.94 -3.06
C GLN A 111 3.50 -0.88 -4.22
N VAL A 112 4.74 -0.44 -3.98
CA VAL A 112 5.76 -0.26 -5.04
C VAL A 112 5.96 -1.49 -5.93
N PRO A 113 6.26 -2.71 -5.42
CA PRO A 113 6.49 -3.88 -6.28
C PRO A 113 5.26 -4.26 -7.10
N ILE A 114 4.06 -4.05 -6.54
CA ILE A 114 2.78 -4.30 -7.23
C ILE A 114 2.61 -3.33 -8.39
N VAL A 115 2.86 -2.04 -8.16
CA VAL A 115 2.77 -1.00 -9.21
C VAL A 115 3.81 -1.24 -10.29
N ILE A 116 5.07 -1.54 -9.93
CA ILE A 116 6.14 -1.83 -10.89
C ILE A 116 5.71 -2.94 -11.85
N ARG A 117 5.30 -4.09 -11.33
CA ARG A 117 4.90 -5.24 -12.15
C ARG A 117 3.67 -4.94 -13.01
N THR A 118 2.70 -4.23 -12.45
CA THR A 118 1.50 -3.85 -13.19
C THR A 118 1.85 -2.93 -14.36
N THR A 119 2.68 -1.91 -14.11
CA THR A 119 3.16 -0.98 -15.15
C THR A 119 3.98 -1.71 -16.21
N GLU A 120 4.95 -2.52 -15.80
CA GLU A 120 5.79 -3.31 -16.70
C GLU A 120 4.96 -4.19 -17.65
N ASN A 121 4.03 -4.99 -17.09
CA ASN A 121 3.16 -5.86 -17.87
C ASN A 121 2.28 -5.09 -18.88
N MET A 122 1.79 -3.90 -18.50
CA MET A 122 0.97 -3.06 -19.38
C MET A 122 1.75 -2.57 -20.61
N PHE A 123 3.00 -2.15 -20.42
CA PHE A 123 3.84 -1.67 -21.52
C PHE A 123 4.35 -2.82 -22.40
N GLU A 124 4.67 -3.98 -21.83
CA GLU A 124 5.06 -5.16 -22.62
C GLU A 124 3.88 -5.70 -23.46
N THR A 125 2.65 -5.69 -22.92
CA THR A 125 1.45 -6.16 -23.64
C THR A 125 1.00 -5.19 -24.73
N GLY A 126 1.17 -3.88 -24.55
CA GLY A 126 0.78 -2.86 -25.54
C GLY A 126 1.75 -2.68 -26.71
N ALA A 127 2.94 -3.29 -26.66
CA ALA A 127 4.00 -3.17 -27.66
C ALA A 127 4.08 -4.35 -28.66
N GLY A 128 3.14 -5.31 -28.60
CA GLY A 128 3.01 -6.45 -29.51
C GLY A 128 1.77 -6.36 -30.40
#